data_AF-A0A0Q6UH86-F1
#
_entry.id   AF-A0A0Q6UH86-F1
#
_cell.length_a   1.000
_cell.length_b   1.000
_cell.length_c   1.000
_cell.angle_alpha   90.00
_cell.angle_beta   90.00
_cell.angle_gamma   90.00
#
_symmetry.space_group_name_H-M   'P 1'
#
loop_
_entity.id
_entity.type
_entity.pdbx_description
1 polymer ?
#
loop_
_entity_poly.entity_id
_entity_poly.type
_entity_poly.pdbx_seq_one_letter_code
_entity_poly.pdbx_strand_id
1 'polypeptide(L)'
;MLDISLKGVLLQLPAGHPPQVGMPCLVKLPLGESKGTDAPGDIVISMAGELAHVEGSHAGVQCRSIDIESITHLRRLIEVNLGDPSASERELKALIAAAGSA
;
A
#
# COMPACT_ATOMS: atom_id res chain seq x y z
N MET A 1 9.43 3.62 -2.53
CA MET A 1 8.36 3.27 -1.58
C MET A 1 9.01 2.51 -0.45
N LEU A 2 8.86 2.98 0.79
CA LEU A 2 9.61 2.41 1.92
C LEU A 2 8.87 1.26 2.58
N ASP A 3 7.54 1.36 2.70
CA ASP A 3 6.72 0.37 3.40
C ASP A 3 5.29 0.34 2.85
N ILE A 4 4.69 -0.85 2.78
CA ILE A 4 3.29 -1.07 2.40
C ILE A 4 2.59 -1.94 3.43
N SER A 5 1.42 -1.51 3.86
CA SER A 5 0.52 -2.29 4.71
C SER A 5 -0.92 -2.18 4.19
N LEU A 6 -1.81 -2.99 4.75
CA LEU A 6 -3.24 -2.85 4.46
C LEU A 6 -3.84 -1.52 4.99
N LYS A 7 -3.18 -0.85 5.95
CA LYS A 7 -3.63 0.44 6.52
C LYS A 7 -3.25 1.63 5.64
N GLY A 8 -2.25 1.49 4.79
CA GLY A 8 -1.68 2.61 4.07
C GLY A 8 -0.26 2.36 3.60
N VAL A 9 0.34 3.43 3.07
CA VAL A 9 1.61 3.39 2.38
C VAL A 9 2.53 4.49 2.88
N LEU A 10 3.79 4.17 3.10
CA LEU A 10 4.85 5.15 3.32
C LEU A 10 5.61 5.43 2.01
N LEU A 11 5.45 6.65 1.52
CA LEU A 11 6.07 7.13 0.28
C LEU A 11 7.25 8.04 0.60
N GLN A 12 8.28 7.94 -0.22
CA GLN A 12 9.33 8.95 -0.29
C GLN A 12 8.92 9.99 -1.34
N LEU A 13 8.77 11.24 -0.92
CA LEU A 13 8.46 12.34 -1.80
C LEU A 13 9.72 12.76 -2.58
N PRO A 14 9.59 13.11 -3.86
CA PRO A 14 10.67 13.74 -4.60
C PRO A 14 11.01 15.10 -3.99
N ALA A 15 12.23 15.57 -4.23
CA ALA A 15 12.63 16.92 -3.81
C ALA A 15 11.69 17.96 -4.46
N GLY A 16 11.06 18.79 -3.63
CA GLY A 16 10.05 19.74 -4.10
C GLY A 16 9.10 20.17 -2.99
N HIS A 17 7.94 20.68 -3.39
CA HIS A 17 6.90 21.11 -2.46
C HIS A 17 6.09 19.90 -2.00
N PRO A 18 6.02 19.63 -0.68
CA PRO A 18 5.23 18.52 -0.18
C PRO A 18 3.74 18.74 -0.48
N PRO A 19 3.01 17.69 -0.88
CA PRO A 19 1.57 17.78 -1.06
C PRO A 19 0.88 18.11 0.27
N GLN A 20 -0.29 18.73 0.19
CA GLN A 20 -1.04 19.15 1.36
C GLN A 20 -1.65 17.94 2.09
N VAL A 21 -1.48 17.90 3.41
CA VAL A 21 -2.13 16.90 4.27
C VAL A 21 -3.65 17.01 4.11
N GLY A 22 -4.32 15.86 4.02
CA GLY A 22 -5.75 15.73 3.74
C GLY A 22 -6.09 15.63 2.26
N MET A 23 -5.11 15.72 1.35
CA MET A 23 -5.38 15.60 -0.08
C MET A 23 -5.68 14.14 -0.45
N PRO A 24 -6.78 13.86 -1.18
CA PRO A 24 -7.04 12.54 -1.71
C PRO A 24 -6.01 12.19 -2.78
N CYS A 25 -5.56 10.94 -2.80
CA CYS A 25 -4.58 10.45 -3.74
C CYS A 25 -4.87 9.02 -4.18
N LEU A 26 -4.29 8.63 -5.32
CA LEU A 26 -4.32 7.27 -5.81
C LEU A 26 -2.89 6.74 -5.85
N VAL A 27 -2.62 5.71 -5.06
CA VAL A 27 -1.33 5.02 -5.04
C VAL A 27 -1.42 3.83 -6.00
N LYS A 28 -0.47 3.75 -6.94
CA LYS A 28 -0.31 2.61 -7.85
C LYS A 28 1.02 1.94 -7.61
N LEU A 29 1.00 0.66 -7.28
CA LEU A 29 2.18 -0.16 -7.05
C LEU A 29 2.20 -1.30 -8.08
N PRO A 30 3.01 -1.20 -9.14
CA PRO A 30 3.24 -2.30 -10.06
C PRO A 30 4.05 -3.42 -9.38
N LEU A 31 3.55 -4.64 -9.48
CA LEU A 31 4.16 -5.87 -8.98
C LEU A 31 4.69 -6.69 -10.16
N GLY A 32 5.93 -6.41 -10.56
CA GLY A 32 6.60 -7.13 -11.63
C GLY A 32 8.05 -6.69 -11.75
N GLU A 33 8.94 -7.66 -11.97
CA GLU A 33 10.35 -7.38 -12.25
C GLU A 33 10.51 -6.98 -13.72
N SER A 34 11.21 -5.86 -13.95
CA SER A 34 11.66 -5.44 -15.28
C SER A 34 12.86 -6.29 -15.74
N LYS A 35 12.74 -7.62 -15.63
CA LYS A 35 13.76 -8.58 -16.08
C LYS A 35 13.11 -9.87 -16.58
N GLY A 36 13.18 -10.06 -17.90
CA GLY A 36 12.89 -11.35 -18.52
C GLY A 36 11.75 -11.27 -19.53
N THR A 37 12.10 -11.53 -20.79
CA THR A 37 11.30 -11.37 -22.00
C THR A 37 10.24 -12.47 -22.19
N ASP A 38 9.49 -12.85 -21.16
CA ASP A 38 8.39 -13.82 -21.29
C ASP A 38 7.23 -13.39 -20.38
N ALA A 39 6.38 -12.51 -20.94
CA ALA A 39 5.10 -12.02 -20.40
C ALA A 39 5.12 -11.49 -18.94
N PRO A 40 5.36 -10.18 -18.72
CA PRO A 40 5.06 -9.59 -17.43
C PRO A 40 3.54 -9.60 -17.25
N GLY A 41 3.05 -10.29 -16.21
CA GLY A 41 1.74 -9.97 -15.69
C GLY A 41 1.83 -8.53 -15.17
N ASP A 42 1.13 -7.60 -15.82
CA ASP A 42 0.97 -6.21 -15.37
C ASP A 42 0.10 -6.16 -14.10
N ILE A 43 0.53 -6.83 -13.03
CA ILE A 43 -0.17 -6.79 -11.75
C ILE A 43 0.11 -5.41 -11.16
N VAL A 44 -0.93 -4.60 -10.97
CA VAL A 44 -0.80 -3.27 -10.36
C VAL A 44 -1.78 -3.18 -9.20
N ILE A 45 -1.25 -3.04 -7.98
CA ILE A 45 -2.07 -2.71 -6.80
C ILE A 45 -2.44 -1.23 -6.90
N SER A 46 -3.73 -0.94 -6.95
CA SER A 46 -4.30 0.40 -6.91
C SER A 46 -5.02 0.64 -5.59
N MET A 47 -4.61 1.69 -4.87
CA MET A 47 -5.16 2.04 -3.56
C MET A 47 -5.56 3.51 -3.56
N ALA A 48 -6.83 3.79 -3.31
CA ALA A 48 -7.29 5.15 -3.04
C ALA A 48 -7.02 5.48 -1.57
N GLY A 49 -6.37 6.61 -1.34
CA GLY A 49 -5.97 7.03 -0.01
C GLY A 49 -6.05 8.53 0.17
N GLU A 50 -5.63 8.95 1.34
CA GLU A 50 -5.53 10.36 1.70
C GLU A 50 -4.17 10.58 2.37
N LEU A 51 -3.53 11.70 2.04
CA LEU A 51 -2.27 12.06 2.66
C LEU A 51 -2.49 12.37 4.15
N ALA A 52 -2.07 11.46 5.03
CA ALA A 52 -2.31 11.56 6.46
C ALA A 52 -1.31 12.47 7.17
N HIS A 53 -0.05 12.46 6.75
CA HIS A 53 0.99 13.34 7.26
C HIS A 53 2.18 13.42 6.30
N VAL A 54 2.97 14.48 6.44
CA VAL A 54 4.25 14.65 5.74
C VAL A 54 5.31 15.03 6.75
N GLU A 55 6.40 14.26 6.79
CA GLU A 55 7.57 14.51 7.63
C GLU A 55 8.83 14.54 6.78
N GLY A 56 9.36 15.74 6.54
CA GLY A 56 10.52 15.94 5.67
C GLY A 56 10.27 15.45 4.25
N SER A 57 10.99 14.41 3.84
CA SER A 57 10.85 13.75 2.53
C SER A 57 9.94 12.52 2.55
N HIS A 58 9.22 12.27 3.65
CA HIS A 58 8.32 11.12 3.77
C HIS A 58 6.86 11.56 3.85
N ALA A 59 6.01 10.81 3.18
CA ALA A 59 4.56 11.01 3.15
C ALA A 59 3.87 9.72 3.58
N GLY A 60 3.08 9.80 4.64
CA GLY A 60 2.16 8.74 5.05
C GLY A 60 0.84 8.89 4.32
N VAL A 61 0.42 7.86 3.58
CA VAL A 61 -0.89 7.80 2.94
C VAL A 61 -1.76 6.80 3.70
N GLN A 62 -2.92 7.23 4.17
CA GLN A 62 -3.91 6.33 4.77
C GLN A 62 -4.79 5.74 3.67
N CYS A 63 -4.92 4.40 3.66
CA CYS A 63 -5.83 3.71 2.76
C CYS A 63 -7.28 4.09 3.10
N ARG A 64 -8.03 4.58 2.11
CA ARG A 64 -9.46 4.88 2.20
C ARG A 64 -10.29 3.78 1.54
N SER A 65 -9.85 3.31 0.38
CA SER A 65 -10.43 2.16 -0.30
C SER A 65 -9.41 1.50 -1.22
N ILE A 66 -9.62 0.21 -1.44
CA ILE A 66 -8.80 -0.62 -2.32
C ILE A 66 -9.73 -1.62 -2.98
N ASP A 67 -9.54 -1.87 -4.27
CA ASP A 67 -10.36 -2.85 -4.99
C ASP A 67 -9.98 -4.29 -4.60
N ILE A 68 -10.89 -5.22 -4.89
CA ILE A 68 -10.77 -6.61 -4.45
C ILE A 68 -9.57 -7.35 -5.09
N GLU A 69 -9.21 -6.96 -6.31
CA GLU A 69 -8.07 -7.54 -7.03
C GLU A 69 -6.77 -7.04 -6.40
N SER A 70 -6.64 -5.73 -6.24
CA SER A 70 -5.52 -5.07 -5.58
C SER A 70 -5.30 -5.54 -4.14
N ILE A 71 -6.34 -5.69 -3.33
CA ILE A 71 -6.18 -6.17 -1.95
C ILE A 71 -5.79 -7.65 -1.91
N THR A 72 -6.24 -8.46 -2.87
CA THR A 72 -5.83 -9.87 -2.99
C THR A 72 -4.34 -9.97 -3.33
N HIS A 73 -3.87 -9.14 -4.26
CA HIS A 73 -2.45 -9.06 -4.59
C HIS A 73 -1.60 -8.53 -3.43
N LEU A 74 -2.10 -7.53 -2.71
CA LEU A 74 -1.43 -6.99 -1.53
C LEU A 74 -1.32 -8.04 -0.42
N ARG A 75 -2.40 -8.78 -0.16
CA ARG A 75 -2.44 -9.91 0.78
C ARG A 75 -1.35 -10.93 0.44
N ARG A 76 -1.27 -11.33 -0.84
CA ARG A 76 -0.26 -12.27 -1.32
C ARG A 76 1.16 -11.73 -1.18
N LEU A 77 1.38 -10.45 -1.48
CA LEU A 77 2.67 -9.80 -1.31
C LEU A 77 3.14 -9.80 0.14
N ILE A 78 2.22 -9.54 1.09
CA ILE A 78 2.52 -9.56 2.52
C ILE A 78 2.87 -10.98 2.99
N GLU A 79 2.13 -12.00 2.53
CA GLU A 79 2.45 -13.41 2.80
C GLU A 79 3.84 -13.79 2.28
N VAL A 80 4.20 -13.34 1.06
CA VAL A 80 5.51 -13.58 0.46
C VAL A 80 6.63 -12.87 1.22
N ASN A 81 6.45 -11.58 1.54
CA ASN A 81 7.47 -10.79 2.25
C ASN A 81 7.74 -11.30 3.67
N LEU A 82 6.75 -11.90 4.33
CA LEU A 82 6.87 -12.43 5.68
C LEU A 82 7.21 -13.93 5.72
N GLY A 83 7.21 -14.62 4.57
CA GLY A 83 7.46 -16.06 4.47
C GLY A 83 6.45 -16.93 5.22
N ASP A 84 5.33 -16.34 5.65
CA ASP A 84 4.31 -16.98 6.49
C ASP A 84 2.92 -16.71 5.89
N PRO A 85 2.24 -17.72 5.34
CA PRO A 85 0.91 -17.58 4.75
C PRO A 85 -0.17 -17.17 5.77
N SER A 86 0.08 -17.30 7.07
CA SER A 86 -0.83 -16.83 8.12
C SER A 86 -0.66 -15.35 8.48
N ALA A 87 0.42 -14.70 8.01
CA ALA A 87 0.74 -13.34 8.40
C ALA A 87 -0.29 -12.32 7.90
N SER A 88 -0.82 -12.51 6.70
CA SER A 88 -1.82 -11.59 6.18
C SER A 88 -3.18 -11.71 6.88
N GLU A 89 -3.53 -12.88 7.41
CA GLU A 89 -4.72 -13.01 8.27
C GLU A 89 -4.58 -12.23 9.59
N ARG A 90 -3.36 -12.15 10.14
CA ARG A 90 -3.09 -11.37 11.36
C ARG A 90 -3.25 -9.88 11.11
N GLU A 91 -2.75 -9.37 9.98
CA GLU A 91 -2.96 -7.96 9.62
C GLU A 91 -4.42 -7.64 9.30
N LEU A 92 -5.13 -8.53 8.61
CA LEU A 92 -6.57 -8.35 8.36
C LEU A 92 -7.35 -8.29 9.67
N LYS A 93 -7.03 -9.15 10.64
CA LYS A 93 -7.62 -9.08 11.99
C LYS A 93 -7.28 -7.76 12.68
N ALA A 94 -6.04 -7.27 12.55
CA ALA A 94 -5.63 -5.99 13.12
C ALA A 94 -6.32 -4.78 12.48
N LEU A 95 -6.67 -4.85 11.19
CA LEU A 95 -7.50 -3.86 10.51
C LEU A 95 -8.94 -3.84 11.04
N ILE A 96 -9.59 -5.00 11.10
CA ILE A 96 -10.98 -5.12 11.57
C ILE A 96 -11.09 -4.66 13.02
N ALA A 97 -10.13 -5.04 13.88
CA ALA A 97 -10.08 -4.59 15.26
C ALA A 97 -9.91 -3.06 15.38
N ALA A 98 -9.08 -2.45 14.52
CA ALA A 98 -8.89 -1.00 14.50
C ALA A 98 -10.14 -0.26 13.98
N ALA A 99 -10.87 -0.83 13.02
CA ALA A 99 -12.11 -0.24 12.48
C ALA A 99 -13.31 -0.33 13.44
N GLY A 100 -13.30 -1.27 14.40
CA GLY A 100 -14.35 -1.43 15.42
C GLY A 100 -14.17 -0.59 16.68
N SER A 101 -13.15 0.29 16.73
CA SER A 101 -12.80 1.11 17.90
C SER A 101 -13.15 2.59 17.74
N ALA A 102 -14.07 2.93 16.83
CA ALA A 102 -14.56 4.29 16.59
C ALA A 102 -15.99 4.48 17.13
#